data_AF-A0AAU9UZI5-F1
#
_entry.id   AF-A0AAU9UZI5-F1
#
_cell.length_a   1.000
_cell.length_b   1.000
_cell.length_c   1.000
_cell.angle_alpha   90.00
_cell.angle_beta   90.00
_cell.angle_gamma   90.00
#
_symmetry.space_group_name_H-M   'P 1'
#
loop_
_entity.id
_entity.type
_entity.pdbx_description
1 polymer ?
#
loop_
_entity_poly.entity_id
_entity_poly.type
_entity_poly.pdbx_seq_one_letter_code
_entity_poly.pdbx_strand_id
1 'polypeptide(L)'
;MEEECYSQYMRSIERSITVNPKYFWSYYKSRTKSAAMPSILKYNNELLNTGEAVYNAFSSFLRSTFLASSTFSPDLSDETAITTPSVSDISSVTVCPKIVEKMLLKLDVSKSAEPDKIPACFPNKMCSIACIPCLSAI
;
A
#
# COMPACT_ATOMS: atom_id res chain seq x y z
N MET A 1 25.31 10.05 -37.27
CA MET A 1 24.31 11.11 -36.98
C MET A 1 23.50 10.76 -35.73
N GLU A 2 22.99 9.53 -35.61
CA GLU A 2 22.23 9.07 -34.43
C GLU A 2 23.06 9.06 -33.14
N GLU A 3 24.31 8.59 -33.20
CA GLU A 3 25.20 8.50 -32.04
C GLU A 3 25.57 9.88 -31.46
N GLU A 4 25.77 10.87 -32.34
CA GLU A 4 26.04 12.27 -31.97
C GLU A 4 24.82 12.91 -31.30
N CYS A 5 23.63 12.68 -31.86
CA CYS A 5 22.36 13.15 -31.30
C CYS A 5 22.10 12.56 -29.91
N TYR A 6 22.33 11.24 -29.76
CA TYR A 6 22.19 10.55 -28.49
C TYR A 6 23.19 11.05 -27.44
N SER A 7 24.43 11.29 -27.83
CA SER A 7 25.47 11.84 -26.95
C SER A 7 25.12 13.26 -26.47
N GLN A 8 24.59 14.11 -27.36
CA GLN A 8 24.11 15.45 -26.98
C GLN A 8 22.92 15.39 -26.02
N TYR A 9 21.97 14.47 -26.27
CA TYR A 9 20.86 14.21 -25.37
C TYR A 9 21.33 13.80 -23.96
N MET A 10 22.27 12.86 -23.87
CA MET A 10 22.82 12.40 -22.58
C MET A 10 23.49 13.54 -21.81
N ARG A 11 24.35 14.35 -22.47
CA ARG A 11 24.98 15.51 -21.84
C ARG A 11 23.96 16.54 -21.34
N SER A 12 22.87 16.74 -22.09
CA SER A 12 21.78 17.65 -21.69
C SER A 12 21.07 17.16 -20.43
N ILE A 13 20.78 15.86 -20.34
CA ILE A 13 20.16 15.23 -19.16
C ILE A 13 21.10 15.35 -17.95
N GLU A 14 22.38 14.99 -18.10
CA GLU A 14 23.38 15.06 -17.02
C GLU A 14 23.48 16.47 -16.42
N ARG A 15 23.55 17.50 -17.27
CA ARG A 15 23.57 18.90 -16.83
C ARG A 15 22.26 19.34 -16.18
N SER A 16 21.13 18.82 -16.64
CA SER A 16 19.82 19.17 -16.09
C SER A 16 19.59 18.55 -14.71
N ILE A 17 20.15 17.36 -14.46
CA ILE A 17 20.05 16.65 -13.18
C ILE A 17 20.72 17.46 -12.05
N THR A 18 21.88 18.07 -12.30
CA THR A 18 22.59 18.86 -11.29
C THR A 18 21.85 20.14 -10.90
N VAL A 19 21.02 20.68 -11.81
CA VAL A 19 20.21 21.89 -11.55
C VAL A 19 18.88 21.53 -10.89
N ASN A 20 18.25 20.43 -11.32
CA ASN A 20 16.99 19.97 -10.76
C ASN A 20 16.92 18.42 -10.75
N PRO A 21 16.92 17.79 -9.55
CA PRO A 21 16.95 16.33 -9.44
C PRO A 21 15.67 15.65 -9.96
N LYS A 22 14.57 16.39 -10.22
CA LYS A 22 13.37 15.81 -10.83
C LYS A 22 13.63 15.24 -12.23
N TYR A 23 14.61 15.78 -12.96
CA TYR A 23 15.00 15.28 -14.28
C TYR A 23 15.61 13.88 -14.22
N PHE A 24 16.31 13.54 -13.12
CA PHE A 24 16.79 12.19 -12.90
C PHE A 24 15.63 11.20 -12.86
N TRP A 25 14.61 11.49 -12.04
CA TRP A 25 13.43 10.64 -11.93
C TRP A 25 12.62 10.57 -13.22
N SER A 26 12.59 11.65 -14.01
CA SER A 26 11.97 11.63 -15.34
C SER A 26 12.71 10.73 -16.31
N TYR A 27 14.05 10.81 -16.36
CA TYR A 27 14.90 9.95 -17.19
C TYR A 27 14.79 8.48 -16.75
N TYR A 28 14.90 8.21 -15.45
CA TYR A 28 14.71 6.88 -14.86
C TYR A 28 13.36 6.29 -15.26
N LYS A 29 12.26 7.02 -15.04
CA LYS A 29 10.92 6.58 -15.45
C LYS A 29 10.82 6.32 -16.95
N SER A 30 11.47 7.11 -17.81
CA SER A 30 11.45 6.87 -19.25
C SER A 30 12.11 5.55 -19.65
N ARG A 31 13.13 5.11 -18.88
CA ARG A 31 13.83 3.83 -19.07
C ARG A 31 13.12 2.65 -18.39
N THR A 32 12.45 2.91 -17.26
CA THR A 32 11.84 1.88 -16.41
C THR A 32 10.33 1.81 -16.52
N LYS A 33 9.71 2.49 -17.49
CA LYS A 33 8.33 2.23 -17.94
C LYS A 33 8.26 0.83 -18.60
N SER A 34 8.60 -0.19 -17.84
CA SER A 34 8.20 -1.56 -18.08
C SER A 34 6.79 -1.73 -17.53
N ALA A 35 6.01 -2.64 -18.12
CA ALA A 35 4.77 -3.09 -17.53
C ALA A 35 4.99 -3.43 -16.03
N ALA A 36 4.01 -3.15 -15.19
CA ALA A 36 4.07 -3.40 -13.74
C ALA A 36 4.42 -4.87 -13.40
N MET A 37 4.19 -5.77 -14.36
CA MET A 37 4.58 -7.16 -14.32
C MET A 37 5.63 -7.43 -15.41
N PRO A 38 6.78 -8.06 -15.08
CA PRO A 38 7.71 -8.54 -16.10
C PRO A 38 7.00 -9.54 -17.02
N SER A 39 7.21 -9.41 -18.34
CA SER A 39 6.62 -10.32 -19.33
C SER A 39 7.18 -11.73 -19.23
N ILE A 40 8.38 -11.88 -18.66
CA ILE A 40 9.04 -13.16 -18.39
C ILE A 40 9.69 -13.08 -17.02
N LEU A 41 9.36 -14.01 -16.13
CA LEU A 41 9.98 -14.18 -14.82
C LEU A 41 10.75 -15.49 -14.77
N LYS A 42 11.99 -15.49 -14.27
CA LYS A 42 12.74 -16.72 -14.00
C LYS A 42 12.65 -17.08 -12.52
N TYR A 43 12.10 -18.25 -12.20
CA TYR A 43 11.96 -18.74 -10.82
C TYR A 43 12.24 -20.25 -10.78
N ASN A 44 13.08 -20.73 -9.85
CA ASN A 44 13.46 -22.15 -9.74
C ASN A 44 13.91 -22.82 -11.06
N ASN A 45 14.75 -22.13 -11.85
CA ASN A 45 15.17 -22.54 -13.19
C ASN A 45 14.06 -22.63 -14.26
N GLU A 46 12.82 -22.29 -13.94
CA GLU A 46 11.73 -22.19 -14.89
C GLU A 46 11.56 -20.76 -15.40
N LEU A 47 11.19 -20.64 -16.68
CA LEU A 47 10.82 -19.37 -17.31
C LEU A 47 9.30 -19.29 -17.37
N LEU A 48 8.74 -18.32 -16.66
CA LEU A 48 7.31 -18.08 -16.52
C LEU A 48 6.94 -16.88 -17.40
N ASN A 49 6.07 -17.09 -18.38
CA ASN A 49 5.67 -16.06 -19.36
C ASN A 49 4.18 -15.72 -19.32
N THR A 50 3.41 -16.38 -18.45
CA THR A 50 1.97 -16.15 -18.26
C THR A 50 1.73 -15.46 -16.92
N GLY A 51 0.80 -14.51 -16.87
CA GLY A 51 0.51 -13.74 -15.66
C GLY A 51 0.10 -14.60 -14.46
N GLU A 52 -0.67 -15.67 -14.69
CA GLU A 52 -1.06 -16.63 -13.64
C GLU A 52 0.15 -17.38 -13.07
N ALA A 53 1.05 -17.84 -13.94
CA ALA A 53 2.27 -18.55 -13.52
C ALA A 53 3.18 -17.64 -12.69
N VAL A 54 3.34 -16.38 -13.12
CA VAL A 54 4.08 -15.34 -12.39
C VAL A 54 3.44 -15.09 -11.02
N TYR A 55 2.13 -14.92 -10.95
CA TYR A 55 1.39 -14.70 -9.71
C TYR A 55 1.54 -15.87 -8.71
N ASN A 56 1.40 -17.10 -9.19
CA ASN A 56 1.55 -18.30 -8.37
C ASN A 56 2.98 -18.44 -7.84
N ALA A 57 3.99 -18.13 -8.66
CA ALA A 57 5.39 -18.12 -8.23
C ALA A 57 5.66 -17.08 -7.14
N PHE A 58 5.13 -15.85 -7.27
CA PHE A 58 5.21 -14.83 -6.23
C PHE A 58 4.53 -15.28 -4.94
N SER A 59 3.32 -15.83 -5.04
CA SER A 59 2.57 -16.31 -3.88
C SER A 59 3.33 -17.41 -3.14
N SER A 60 3.89 -18.36 -3.88
CA SER A 60 4.71 -19.45 -3.33
C SER A 60 5.99 -18.94 -2.67
N PHE A 61 6.68 -17.98 -3.30
CA PHE A 61 7.90 -17.36 -2.77
C PHE A 61 7.63 -16.58 -1.47
N LEU A 62 6.58 -15.77 -1.41
CA LEU A 62 6.24 -15.02 -0.21
C LEU A 62 5.87 -15.99 0.92
N ARG A 63 5.03 -16.98 0.62
CA ARG A 63 4.66 -18.02 1.58
C ARG A 63 5.89 -18.74 2.14
N SER A 64 6.84 -19.15 1.30
CA SER A 64 8.05 -19.84 1.79
C SER A 64 8.93 -18.93 2.63
N THR A 65 9.11 -17.67 2.22
CA THR A 65 9.94 -16.69 2.93
C THR A 65 9.41 -16.38 4.32
N PHE A 66 8.08 -16.21 4.46
CA PHE A 66 7.47 -15.82 5.74
C PHE A 66 7.14 -17.00 6.65
N LEU A 67 6.90 -18.21 6.12
CA LEU A 67 6.60 -19.38 6.95
C LEU A 67 7.85 -20.17 7.38
N ALA A 68 8.94 -20.12 6.62
CA ALA A 68 10.17 -20.85 6.97
C ALA A 68 10.87 -20.29 8.23
N SER A 69 10.58 -19.03 8.62
CA SER A 69 11.10 -18.43 9.85
C SER A 69 10.28 -18.76 11.11
N SER A 70 9.21 -19.55 10.99
CA SER A 70 8.38 -19.97 12.14
C SER A 70 9.01 -21.13 12.92
N THR A 71 10.29 -21.01 13.28
CA THR A 71 10.83 -21.68 14.48
C THR A 71 10.79 -20.77 15.71
N PHE A 72 10.21 -19.57 15.57
CA PHE A 72 9.73 -18.82 16.72
C PHE A 72 8.52 -19.55 17.31
N SER A 73 8.75 -20.32 18.37
CA SER A 73 7.77 -20.36 19.45
C SER A 73 7.44 -18.90 19.79
N PRO A 74 6.17 -18.48 19.84
CA PRO A 74 5.84 -17.14 20.28
C PRO A 74 6.20 -17.07 21.77
N ASP A 75 7.45 -16.69 22.06
CA ASP A 75 7.78 -16.12 23.35
C ASP A 75 7.12 -14.75 23.37
N LEU A 76 5.93 -14.71 23.98
CA LEU A 76 5.12 -13.51 24.20
C LEU A 76 5.77 -12.63 25.28
N SER A 77 7.06 -12.33 25.13
CA SER A 77 7.82 -11.47 26.04
C SER A 77 8.56 -10.40 25.25
N ASP A 78 7.79 -9.61 24.49
CA ASP A 78 8.20 -8.23 24.24
C ASP A 78 7.21 -7.31 24.94
N GLU A 79 7.59 -6.98 26.18
CA GLU A 79 6.99 -5.92 26.97
C GLU A 79 7.17 -4.57 26.25
N THR A 80 6.19 -4.20 25.45
CA THR A 80 5.65 -2.84 25.57
C THR A 80 4.31 -2.97 26.27
N ALA A 81 4.39 -2.96 27.61
CA ALA A 81 3.24 -2.99 28.51
C ALA A 81 2.26 -1.84 28.21
N ILE A 82 1.24 -2.14 27.40
CA ILE A 82 -0.08 -1.57 27.61
C ILE A 82 -0.78 -2.60 28.49
N THR A 83 -0.84 -2.30 29.79
CA THR A 83 -1.66 -3.05 30.75
C THR A 83 -3.11 -2.97 30.30
N THR A 84 -3.55 -3.91 29.46
CA THR A 84 -4.97 -4.15 29.23
C THR A 84 -5.44 -5.00 30.41
N PRO A 85 -6.41 -4.52 31.21
CA PRO A 85 -7.05 -5.41 32.15
C PRO A 85 -7.70 -6.53 31.33
N SER A 86 -7.21 -7.74 31.58
CA SER A 86 -7.86 -8.99 31.19
C SER A 86 -9.34 -8.92 31.54
N VAL A 87 -10.16 -9.45 30.62
CA VAL A 87 -11.63 -9.52 30.60
C VAL A 87 -12.26 -8.20 30.11
N SER A 88 -12.93 -8.19 28.96
CA SER A 88 -14.34 -8.58 28.87
C SER A 88 -14.80 -8.72 27.42
N ASP A 89 -15.79 -9.58 27.19
CA ASP A 89 -16.53 -9.75 25.95
C ASP A 89 -16.65 -8.48 25.09
N ILE A 90 -16.61 -8.66 23.76
CA ILE A 90 -16.88 -7.62 22.74
C ILE A 90 -18.19 -6.86 23.03
N SER A 91 -19.13 -7.49 23.75
CA SER A 91 -20.39 -6.88 24.20
C SER A 91 -20.23 -5.66 25.13
N SER A 92 -19.05 -5.40 25.66
CA SER A 92 -18.75 -4.23 26.51
C SER A 92 -18.27 -3.00 25.73
N VAL A 93 -18.00 -3.14 24.43
CA VAL A 93 -17.55 -2.03 23.57
C VAL A 93 -18.69 -1.05 23.38
N THR A 94 -18.60 0.12 24.03
CA THR A 94 -19.58 1.18 23.86
C THR A 94 -19.03 2.26 22.93
N VAL A 95 -19.58 2.34 21.72
CA VAL A 95 -19.20 3.35 20.72
C VAL A 95 -19.92 4.66 21.03
N CYS A 96 -19.18 5.74 21.31
CA CYS A 96 -19.76 7.05 21.56
C CYS A 96 -19.99 7.80 20.22
N PRO A 97 -21.23 8.19 19.87
CA PRO A 97 -21.51 8.86 18.59
C PRO A 97 -20.75 10.16 18.37
N LYS A 98 -20.47 10.92 19.43
CA LYS A 98 -19.72 12.18 19.37
C LYS A 98 -18.25 11.97 18.96
N ILE A 99 -17.66 10.84 19.36
CA ILE A 99 -16.29 10.48 18.99
C ILE A 99 -16.26 10.08 17.51
N VAL A 100 -17.25 9.30 17.06
CA VAL A 100 -17.40 8.91 15.66
C VAL A 100 -17.57 10.14 14.77
N GLU A 101 -18.44 11.07 15.13
CA GLU A 101 -18.65 12.33 14.41
C GLU A 101 -17.36 13.15 14.30
N LYS A 102 -16.63 13.31 15.40
CA LYS A 102 -15.34 14.03 15.41
C LYS A 102 -14.29 13.37 14.53
N MET A 103 -14.26 12.03 14.47
CA MET A 103 -13.34 11.30 13.61
C MET A 103 -13.74 11.36 12.13
N LEU A 104 -15.04 11.29 11.84
CA LEU A 104 -15.58 11.45 10.48
C LEU A 104 -15.28 12.84 9.92
N LEU A 105 -15.39 13.89 10.72
CA LEU A 105 -15.04 15.27 10.33
C LEU A 105 -13.53 15.47 10.12
N LYS A 106 -12.69 14.64 10.73
CA LYS A 106 -11.23 14.65 10.57
C LYS A 106 -10.74 13.83 9.39
N LEU A 107 -11.63 13.12 8.68
CA LEU A 107 -11.25 12.36 7.49
C LEU A 107 -10.82 13.32 6.38
N ASP A 108 -9.67 13.02 5.80
CA ASP A 108 -9.13 13.76 4.68
C ASP A 108 -9.89 13.39 3.40
N VAL A 109 -10.74 14.31 2.96
CA VAL A 109 -11.61 14.20 1.79
C VAL A 109 -10.82 13.95 0.49
N SER A 110 -9.52 14.29 0.47
CA SER A 110 -8.66 14.10 -0.69
C SER A 110 -8.11 12.67 -0.83
N LYS A 111 -8.28 11.82 0.19
CA LYS A 111 -7.86 10.42 0.14
C LYS A 111 -8.84 9.60 -0.70
N SER A 112 -8.29 8.91 -1.71
CA SER A 112 -9.06 7.99 -2.55
C SER A 112 -9.65 6.85 -1.72
N ALA A 113 -10.86 6.44 -2.08
CA ALA A 113 -11.47 5.24 -1.55
C ALA A 113 -10.53 4.06 -1.82
N GLU A 114 -10.01 3.49 -0.75
CA GLU A 114 -9.21 2.27 -0.79
C GLU A 114 -10.19 1.07 -0.99
N PRO A 115 -9.86 -0.22 -0.74
CA PRO A 115 -10.59 -1.37 -1.34
C PRO A 115 -12.11 -1.40 -1.08
N ASP A 116 -12.58 -0.69 -0.05
CA ASP A 116 -13.99 -0.57 0.33
C ASP A 116 -14.83 0.31 -0.62
N LYS A 117 -14.22 1.02 -1.59
CA LYS A 117 -14.91 1.89 -2.57
C LYS A 117 -15.79 3.00 -1.95
N ILE A 118 -15.65 3.30 -0.67
CA ILE A 118 -16.34 4.41 0.00
C ILE A 118 -15.43 5.65 -0.04
N PRO A 119 -15.79 6.71 -0.79
CA PRO A 119 -14.99 7.93 -0.85
C PRO A 119 -14.95 8.66 0.50
N ALA A 120 -13.80 9.22 0.88
CA ALA A 120 -13.66 10.05 2.08
C ALA A 120 -14.53 11.33 2.08
N CYS A 121 -15.19 11.65 0.95
CA CYS A 121 -16.16 12.73 0.83
C CYS A 121 -17.59 12.35 1.26
N PHE A 122 -17.88 11.08 1.48
CA PHE A 122 -19.21 10.59 1.89
C PHE A 122 -19.75 11.20 3.20
N PRO A 123 -18.95 11.32 4.29
CA PRO A 123 -19.47 11.81 5.57
C PRO A 123 -19.87 13.29 5.54
N ASN A 124 -19.30 14.11 4.65
CA ASN A 124 -19.67 15.53 4.54
C ASN A 124 -21.02 15.79 3.85
N LYS A 125 -21.59 14.80 3.15
CA LYS A 125 -22.87 14.96 2.44
C LYS A 125 -24.03 14.13 2.99
N MET A 126 -23.76 13.07 3.75
CA MET A 126 -24.78 12.12 4.22
C MET A 126 -24.90 12.06 5.75
N CYS A 127 -24.37 13.07 6.45
CA CYS A 127 -24.52 13.21 7.89
C CYS A 127 -25.78 14.03 8.20
N SER A 128 -26.93 13.36 8.30
CA SER A 128 -27.95 13.87 9.22
C SER A 128 -28.89 12.81 9.79
N ILE A 129 -29.22 11.69 9.12
CA ILE A 129 -30.32 10.84 9.64
C ILE A 129 -30.10 9.31 9.56
N ALA A 130 -29.31 8.77 8.63
CA ALA A 130 -29.35 7.32 8.35
C ALA A 130 -28.15 6.47 8.83
N CYS A 131 -26.95 7.03 8.98
CA CYS A 131 -25.74 6.21 9.21
C CYS A 131 -25.34 6.03 10.69
N ILE A 132 -25.74 6.94 11.58
CA ILE A 132 -25.33 6.90 13.00
C ILE A 132 -25.86 5.63 13.72
N PRO A 133 -27.11 5.18 13.51
CA PRO A 133 -27.62 3.99 14.20
C PRO A 133 -27.01 2.68 13.69
N CYS A 134 -26.61 2.62 12.41
CA CYS A 134 -26.01 1.41 11.82
C CYS A 134 -24.56 1.18 12.27
N LEU A 135 -23.81 2.25 12.53
CA LEU A 135 -22.42 2.17 13.00
C LEU A 135 -22.30 1.91 14.51
N SER A 136 -23.34 2.18 15.30
CA SER A 136 -23.36 1.93 16.74
C SER A 136 -23.90 0.55 17.13
N ALA A 137 -24.28 -0.29 16.16
CA ALA A 137 -24.94 -1.58 16.37
C ALA A 137 -24.06 -2.80 16.06
N ILE A 138 -22.74 -2.60 15.93
CA ILE A 138 -21.73 -3.66 15.95
C ILE A 138 -21.14 -3.70 17.36
#